data_AF-A0A101IJY4-F1
#
_entry.id   AF-A0A101IJY4-F1
#
_cell.length_a   1.000
_cell.length_b   1.000
_cell.length_c   1.000
_cell.angle_alpha   90.00
_cell.angle_beta   90.00
_cell.angle_gamma   90.00
#
_symmetry.space_group_name_H-M   'P 1'
#
loop_
_entity.id
_entity.type
_entity.pdbx_description
1 polymer ?
#
loop_
_entity_poly.entity_id
_entity_poly.type
_entity_poly.pdbx_seq_one_letter_code
_entity_poly.pdbx_strand_id
1 'polypeptide(L)'
;KSKLSKEEWNEYFSGHWNFNGEKQIEHLAMFPEELPKRLIKMFSFIEDTVLDPFLGSGTTVLAAKNLNRNSIGYEINEKFLSIIQDKVGMNRKELFHTATFEVVKQKPLNINWNSEIKNLSYQFKDPIKFDKKIDPRKLQFGSKIGFSKSRRQEYFSIKEIISPEELILSNNIKVRLIGIKAKEKDFNNAINFLKSKLKNQKVFLKFDNIKYDSKGNLLVYLYLRNKTFINAHLIKNGLVEVDSNLEYIYKDKFIKLKQENYG
;
A
#
# COMPACT_ATOMS: atom_id res chain seq x y z
N LYS A 1 -4.65 25.49 34.63
CA LYS A 1 -3.73 24.95 33.61
C LYS A 1 -4.40 23.95 32.65
N SER A 2 -5.35 23.13 33.10
CA SER A 2 -6.14 22.24 32.22
C SER A 2 -7.39 22.88 31.59
N LYS A 3 -7.80 24.05 32.07
CA LYS A 3 -8.96 24.79 31.56
C LYS A 3 -8.72 25.22 30.10
N LEU A 4 -9.66 24.89 29.22
CA LEU A 4 -9.71 25.39 27.84
C LEU A 4 -10.14 26.86 27.84
N SER A 5 -9.55 27.66 26.94
CA SER A 5 -10.08 28.98 26.65
C SER A 5 -11.43 28.88 25.92
N LYS A 6 -12.17 29.99 25.81
CA LYS A 6 -13.45 30.00 25.08
C LYS A 6 -13.23 29.73 23.58
N GLU A 7 -12.14 30.26 23.04
CA GLU A 7 -11.71 30.06 21.65
C GLU A 7 -11.36 28.58 21.41
N GLU A 8 -10.54 28.00 22.30
CA GLU A 8 -10.17 26.58 22.22
C GLU A 8 -11.40 25.68 22.34
N TRP A 9 -12.34 26.00 23.22
CA TRP A 9 -13.56 25.22 23.36
C TRP A 9 -14.41 25.26 22.07
N ASN A 10 -14.59 26.43 21.47
CA ASN A 10 -15.33 26.56 20.22
C ASN A 10 -14.65 25.83 19.05
N GLU A 11 -13.32 25.89 18.97
CA GLU A 11 -12.57 25.23 17.92
C GLU A 11 -12.56 23.71 18.09
N TYR A 12 -12.32 23.23 19.31
CA TYR A 12 -12.12 21.81 19.58
C TYR A 12 -13.45 21.05 19.57
N PHE A 13 -14.56 21.65 19.98
CA PHE A 13 -15.87 20.98 19.97
C PHE A 13 -16.65 21.17 18.66
N SER A 14 -16.01 21.71 17.61
CA SER A 14 -16.56 21.70 16.25
C SER A 14 -16.69 20.27 15.70
N GLY A 15 -17.79 19.96 15.00
CA GLY A 15 -18.00 18.66 14.36
C GLY A 15 -17.04 18.35 13.20
N HIS A 16 -16.30 19.35 12.71
CA HIS A 16 -15.29 19.19 11.66
C HIS A 16 -14.01 19.92 12.04
N TRP A 17 -12.86 19.25 11.90
CA TRP A 17 -11.55 19.83 12.12
C TRP A 17 -10.74 19.85 10.83
N ASN A 18 -10.00 20.95 10.62
CA ASN A 18 -9.12 21.12 9.49
C ASN A 18 -7.67 21.18 9.96
N PHE A 19 -6.83 20.27 9.46
CA PHE A 19 -5.40 20.26 9.75
C PHE A 19 -4.62 20.14 8.45
N ASN A 20 -3.45 20.78 8.40
CA ASN A 20 -2.48 20.48 7.37
C ASN A 20 -1.91 19.07 7.62
N GLY A 21 -1.75 18.28 6.55
CA GLY A 21 -1.08 16.99 6.65
C GLY A 21 0.39 17.17 7.03
N GLU A 22 0.92 16.26 7.84
CA GLU A 22 2.33 16.29 8.18
C GLU A 22 3.21 15.71 7.08
N LYS A 23 4.37 16.33 6.86
CA LYS A 23 5.34 15.82 5.88
C LYS A 23 5.89 14.49 6.39
N GLN A 24 5.64 13.42 5.65
CA GLN A 24 6.18 12.09 5.90
C GLN A 24 7.65 12.05 5.47
N ILE A 25 8.52 12.69 6.25
CA ILE A 25 9.93 12.84 5.87
C ILE A 25 10.66 11.48 5.93
N GLU A 26 10.26 10.55 6.80
CA GLU A 26 10.83 9.19 6.83
C GLU A 26 9.83 8.10 7.26
N HIS A 27 8.71 8.47 7.87
CA HIS A 27 7.77 7.52 8.48
C HIS A 27 6.36 7.66 7.94
N LEU A 28 5.71 6.51 7.83
CA LEU A 28 4.35 6.40 7.33
C LEU A 28 3.36 6.65 8.47
N ALA A 29 2.21 7.20 8.11
CA ALA A 29 1.08 7.41 9.02
C ALA A 29 1.36 8.36 10.21
N MET A 30 2.23 9.37 10.03
CA MET A 30 2.31 10.48 10.96
C MET A 30 1.07 11.36 10.84
N PHE A 31 0.36 11.56 11.94
CA PHE A 31 -0.65 12.61 12.08
C PHE A 31 -0.01 13.89 12.64
N PRO A 32 -0.60 15.08 12.37
CA PRO A 32 -0.16 16.35 12.96
C PRO A 32 -0.26 16.31 14.48
N GLU A 33 0.72 16.86 15.19
CA GLU A 33 0.74 16.93 16.66
C GLU A 33 -0.48 17.68 17.23
N GLU A 34 -1.05 18.59 16.45
CA GLU A 34 -2.26 19.31 16.84
C GLU A 34 -3.45 18.36 17.08
N LEU A 35 -3.53 17.23 16.36
CA LEU A 35 -4.60 16.25 16.54
C LEU A 35 -4.63 15.62 17.95
N PRO A 36 -3.57 14.91 18.42
CA PRO A 36 -3.56 14.38 19.78
C PRO A 36 -3.58 15.49 20.82
N LYS A 37 -2.96 16.66 20.57
CA LYS A 37 -2.96 17.78 21.51
C LYS A 37 -4.38 18.22 21.85
N ARG A 38 -5.27 18.34 20.86
CA ARG A 38 -6.69 18.66 21.09
C ARG A 38 -7.36 17.61 21.95
N LEU A 39 -7.25 16.34 21.56
CA LEU A 39 -7.88 15.23 22.27
C LEU A 39 -7.43 15.16 23.73
N ILE A 40 -6.12 15.28 23.98
CA ILE A 40 -5.55 15.27 25.34
C ILE A 40 -6.08 16.47 26.15
N LYS A 41 -6.14 17.66 25.55
CA LYS A 41 -6.69 18.84 26.25
C LYS A 41 -8.20 18.74 26.52
N MET A 42 -8.96 18.09 25.64
CA MET A 42 -10.41 17.93 25.79
C MET A 42 -10.78 16.88 26.84
N PHE A 43 -10.02 15.80 26.92
CA PHE A 43 -10.43 14.59 27.65
C PHE A 43 -9.48 14.18 28.78
N SER A 44 -8.46 14.99 29.09
CA SER A 44 -7.56 14.74 30.21
C SER A 44 -7.19 16.00 30.99
N PHE A 45 -6.99 15.83 32.28
CA PHE A 45 -6.35 16.81 33.14
C PHE A 45 -4.82 16.69 33.04
N ILE A 46 -4.14 17.63 33.68
CA ILE A 46 -2.69 17.59 33.83
C ILE A 46 -2.37 16.42 34.77
N GLU A 47 -1.21 15.78 34.57
CA GLU A 47 -0.79 14.55 35.28
C GLU A 47 -1.58 13.27 34.96
N ASP A 48 -2.71 13.36 34.24
CA ASP A 48 -3.39 12.17 33.70
C ASP A 48 -2.47 11.40 32.74
N THR A 49 -2.75 10.10 32.60
CA THR A 49 -2.01 9.20 31.72
C THR A 49 -2.77 8.94 30.42
N VAL A 50 -2.14 9.24 29.29
CA VAL A 50 -2.67 8.98 27.95
C VAL A 50 -2.12 7.67 27.41
N LEU A 51 -3.00 6.76 26.98
CA LEU A 51 -2.59 5.49 26.35
C LEU A 51 -2.72 5.59 24.83
N ASP A 52 -1.64 5.28 24.12
CA ASP A 52 -1.64 5.10 22.66
C ASP A 52 -1.17 3.68 22.28
N PRO A 53 -2.09 2.73 22.01
CA PRO A 53 -1.71 1.36 21.67
C PRO A 53 -1.14 1.21 20.25
N PHE A 54 -1.08 2.30 19.47
CA PHE A 54 -0.57 2.32 18.09
C PHE A 54 0.40 3.50 17.90
N LEU A 55 1.40 3.56 18.78
CA LEU A 55 2.24 4.74 19.01
C LEU A 55 2.96 5.23 17.74
N GLY A 56 3.36 4.33 16.84
CA GLY A 56 4.02 4.66 15.59
C GLY A 56 5.26 5.52 15.82
N SER A 57 5.24 6.75 15.30
CA SER A 57 6.37 7.70 15.44
C SER A 57 6.46 8.42 16.78
N GLY A 58 5.51 8.22 17.71
CA GLY A 58 5.56 8.82 19.04
C GLY A 58 4.88 10.19 19.18
N THR A 59 4.07 10.61 18.20
CA THR A 59 3.45 11.94 18.20
C THR A 59 2.51 12.17 19.39
N THR A 60 1.76 11.15 19.82
CA THR A 60 0.87 11.25 21.01
C THR A 60 1.66 11.48 22.29
N VAL A 61 2.77 10.76 22.48
CA VAL A 61 3.65 10.89 23.66
C VAL A 61 4.30 12.27 23.69
N LEU A 62 4.74 12.80 22.53
CA LEU A 62 5.26 14.16 22.42
C LEU A 62 4.19 15.19 22.85
N ALA A 63 2.98 15.09 22.32
CA ALA A 63 1.89 16.00 22.66
C ALA A 63 1.53 15.93 24.16
N ALA A 64 1.47 14.72 24.74
CA ALA A 64 1.23 14.52 26.17
C ALA A 64 2.32 15.18 27.02
N LYS A 65 3.59 14.94 26.70
CA LYS A 65 4.75 15.56 27.36
C LYS A 65 4.65 17.09 27.33
N ASN A 66 4.43 17.67 26.15
CA ASN A 66 4.31 19.13 25.96
C ASN A 66 3.13 19.74 26.73
N LEU A 67 2.10 18.93 27.00
CA LEU A 67 0.94 19.31 27.79
C LEU A 67 1.07 18.99 29.29
N ASN A 68 2.21 18.47 29.77
CA ASN A 68 2.40 18.02 31.16
C ASN A 68 1.44 16.89 31.56
N ARG A 69 1.27 15.91 30.67
CA ARG A 69 0.56 14.66 30.93
C ARG A 69 1.55 13.49 30.86
N ASN A 70 1.23 12.44 31.60
CA ASN A 70 1.91 11.16 31.47
C ASN A 70 1.40 10.45 30.20
N SER A 71 2.19 9.51 29.68
CA SER A 71 1.74 8.72 28.54
C SER A 71 2.41 7.36 28.47
N ILE A 72 1.67 6.38 27.99
CA ILE A 72 2.12 5.02 27.70
C ILE A 72 1.80 4.75 26.23
N GLY A 73 2.73 4.14 25.50
CA GLY A 73 2.45 3.73 24.13
C GLY A 73 3.09 2.41 23.75
N TYR A 74 2.42 1.68 22.84
CA TYR A 74 2.89 0.41 22.32
C TYR A 74 3.30 0.55 20.85
N GLU A 75 4.47 0.02 20.51
CA GLU A 75 4.95 -0.08 19.15
C GLU A 75 5.66 -1.42 18.97
N ILE A 76 5.27 -2.16 17.93
CA ILE A 76 5.78 -3.51 17.66
C ILE A 76 7.05 -3.48 16.80
N ASN A 77 7.23 -2.42 16.01
CA ASN A 77 8.35 -2.28 15.10
C ASN A 77 9.49 -1.52 15.80
N GLU A 78 10.50 -2.27 16.23
CA GLU A 78 11.67 -1.76 16.94
C GLU A 78 12.39 -0.60 16.21
N LYS A 79 12.27 -0.50 14.89
CA LYS A 79 12.87 0.60 14.11
C LYS A 79 12.33 1.97 14.51
N PHE A 80 11.10 2.03 15.03
CA PHE A 80 10.50 3.29 15.51
C PHE A 80 11.08 3.78 16.83
N LEU A 81 11.77 2.93 17.58
CA LEU A 81 12.29 3.29 18.90
C LEU A 81 13.23 4.51 18.83
N SER A 82 14.21 4.51 17.92
CA SER A 82 15.15 5.63 17.79
C SER A 82 14.43 6.94 17.42
N ILE A 83 13.43 6.85 16.56
CA ILE A 83 12.62 7.99 16.10
C ILE A 83 11.81 8.57 17.25
N ILE A 84 11.17 7.71 18.04
CA ILE A 84 10.41 8.12 19.23
C ILE A 84 11.35 8.82 20.21
N GLN A 85 12.51 8.22 20.49
CA GLN A 85 13.52 8.78 21.41
C GLN A 85 13.99 10.18 20.98
N ASP A 86 14.29 10.34 19.69
CA ASP A 86 14.72 11.63 19.15
C ASP A 86 13.58 12.66 19.17
N LYS A 87 12.35 12.24 18.85
CA LYS A 87 11.16 13.09 18.81
C LYS A 87 10.81 13.63 20.20
N VAL A 88 10.83 12.79 21.24
CA VAL A 88 10.52 13.22 22.62
C VAL A 88 11.71 13.88 23.31
N GLY A 89 12.87 13.92 22.65
CA GLY A 89 14.10 14.49 23.16
C GLY A 89 14.76 13.66 24.26
N MET A 90 14.50 12.34 24.32
CA MET A 90 15.07 11.45 25.34
C MET A 90 16.60 11.47 25.34
N ASN A 91 17.22 11.64 24.17
CA ASN A 91 18.67 11.65 23.98
C ASN A 91 19.30 13.05 24.14
N ARG A 92 18.51 14.10 24.39
CA ARG A 92 19.02 15.47 24.52
C ARG A 92 19.41 15.75 25.97
N LYS A 93 20.65 16.19 26.18
CA LYS A 93 21.12 16.67 27.49
C LYS A 93 20.52 18.05 27.78
N GLU A 94 19.28 18.08 28.26
CA GLU A 94 18.70 19.31 28.80
C GLU A 94 19.26 19.56 30.20
N LEU A 95 19.59 20.83 30.51
CA LEU A 95 20.11 21.25 31.82
C LEU A 95 19.11 21.01 32.96
N PHE A 96 17.82 20.86 32.63
CA PHE A 96 16.74 20.53 33.54
C PHE A 96 15.96 19.35 32.95
N HIS A 97 15.89 18.22 33.66
CA HIS A 97 15.07 17.09 33.23
C HIS A 97 13.60 17.40 33.52
N THR A 98 12.80 17.54 32.46
CA THR A 98 11.35 17.83 32.55
C THR A 98 10.47 16.58 32.49
N ALA A 99 11.04 15.43 32.08
CA ALA A 99 10.32 14.16 31.98
C ALA A 99 11.27 12.96 32.15
N THR A 100 10.75 11.85 32.67
CA THR A 100 11.41 10.54 32.75
C THR A 100 10.87 9.61 31.66
N PHE A 101 11.75 8.83 31.04
CA PHE A 101 11.36 7.88 29.99
C PHE A 101 11.78 6.46 30.35
N GLU A 102 10.86 5.51 30.21
CA GLU A 102 11.11 4.08 30.39
C GLU A 102 10.75 3.34 29.09
N VAL A 103 11.64 2.44 28.65
CA VAL A 103 11.41 1.59 27.47
C VAL A 103 11.37 0.14 27.93
N VAL A 104 10.19 -0.47 27.90
CA VAL A 104 9.97 -1.87 28.27
C VAL A 104 9.86 -2.72 27.01
N LYS A 105 10.73 -3.73 26.87
CA LYS A 105 10.66 -4.72 25.79
C LYS A 105 9.92 -5.96 26.27
N GLN A 106 8.82 -6.30 25.61
CA GLN A 106 8.11 -7.54 25.88
C GLN A 106 8.94 -8.75 25.40
N LYS A 107 9.13 -9.75 26.27
CA LYS A 107 9.74 -11.02 25.87
C LYS A 107 8.80 -11.76 24.91
N PRO A 108 9.31 -12.38 23.84
CA PRO A 108 8.47 -13.15 22.93
C PRO A 108 7.77 -14.27 23.69
N LEU A 109 6.44 -14.30 23.60
CA LEU A 109 5.63 -15.37 24.17
C LEU A 109 5.74 -16.59 23.26
N ASN A 110 6.21 -17.73 23.80
CA ASN A 110 6.23 -19.00 23.07
C ASN A 110 4.85 -19.69 23.19
N ILE A 111 3.80 -19.03 22.70
CA ILE A 111 2.42 -19.52 22.76
C ILE A 111 2.03 -20.06 21.39
N ASN A 112 1.56 -21.31 21.37
CA ASN A 112 0.94 -21.88 20.18
C ASN A 112 -0.53 -21.45 20.12
N TRP A 113 -0.79 -20.31 19.48
CA TRP A 113 -2.14 -19.76 19.34
C TRP A 113 -3.15 -20.74 18.73
N ASN A 114 -2.72 -21.67 17.86
CA ASN A 114 -3.62 -22.68 17.31
C ASN A 114 -4.13 -23.66 18.38
N SER A 115 -3.33 -23.94 19.41
CA SER A 115 -3.73 -24.77 20.54
C SER A 115 -4.66 -24.00 21.47
N GLU A 116 -4.32 -22.76 21.81
CA GLU A 116 -5.14 -21.90 22.66
C GLU A 116 -6.53 -21.64 22.06
N ILE A 117 -6.60 -21.34 20.76
CA ILE A 117 -7.86 -21.13 20.04
C ILE A 117 -8.73 -22.39 20.07
N LYS A 118 -8.14 -23.58 19.99
CA LYS A 118 -8.88 -24.84 20.08
C LYS A 118 -9.50 -25.07 21.47
N ASN A 119 -8.84 -24.56 22.51
CA ASN A 119 -9.29 -24.69 23.89
C ASN A 119 -10.39 -23.68 24.26
N LEU A 120 -10.68 -22.69 23.40
CA LEU A 120 -11.78 -21.75 23.62
C LEU A 120 -13.13 -22.48 23.59
N SER A 121 -14.00 -22.16 24.55
CA SER A 121 -15.36 -22.68 24.65
C SER A 121 -16.20 -22.40 23.40
N TYR A 122 -15.91 -21.29 22.72
CA TYR A 122 -16.54 -20.90 21.48
C TYR A 122 -15.49 -20.69 20.38
N GLN A 123 -15.64 -21.41 19.28
CA GLN A 123 -14.84 -21.25 18.07
C GLN A 123 -15.72 -20.66 16.97
N PHE A 124 -15.59 -19.34 16.74
CA PHE A 124 -16.29 -18.69 15.63
C PHE A 124 -15.84 -19.30 14.30
N LYS A 125 -16.81 -19.78 13.52
CA LYS A 125 -16.62 -20.16 12.12
C LYS A 125 -17.56 -19.32 11.31
N ASP A 126 -16.99 -18.48 10.44
CA ASP A 126 -17.79 -17.64 9.55
C ASP A 126 -18.67 -18.56 8.67
N PRO A 127 -20.01 -18.45 8.75
CA PRO A 127 -20.90 -19.25 7.91
C PRO A 127 -20.75 -18.88 6.43
N ILE A 128 -20.31 -17.66 6.14
CA ILE A 128 -20.07 -17.16 4.79
C ILE A 128 -18.58 -17.35 4.50
N LYS A 129 -18.25 -18.41 3.77
CA LYS A 129 -16.90 -18.53 3.21
C LYS A 129 -16.73 -17.44 2.16
N PHE A 130 -15.95 -16.42 2.49
CA PHE A 130 -15.48 -15.45 1.51
C PHE A 130 -14.75 -16.21 0.40
N ASP A 131 -15.36 -16.29 -0.77
CA ASP A 131 -14.72 -16.85 -1.95
C ASP A 131 -13.70 -15.82 -2.41
N LYS A 132 -12.49 -15.89 -1.84
CA LYS A 132 -11.38 -15.00 -2.21
C LYS A 132 -10.98 -15.34 -3.65
N LYS A 133 -11.68 -14.74 -4.63
CA LYS A 133 -11.32 -14.82 -6.05
C LYS A 133 -9.86 -14.43 -6.29
N ILE A 134 -9.29 -13.59 -5.42
CA ILE A 134 -7.90 -13.16 -5.45
C ILE A 134 -7.38 -13.07 -4.01
N ASP A 135 -6.22 -13.67 -3.73
CA ASP A 135 -5.54 -13.50 -2.44
C ASP A 135 -4.87 -12.11 -2.40
N PRO A 136 -5.24 -11.22 -1.45
CA PRO A 136 -4.69 -9.87 -1.35
C PRO A 136 -3.17 -9.84 -1.10
N ARG A 137 -2.55 -10.96 -0.66
CA ARG A 137 -1.09 -11.07 -0.55
C ARG A 137 -0.39 -11.24 -1.91
N LYS A 138 -1.11 -11.69 -2.95
CA LYS A 138 -0.56 -11.90 -4.30
C LYS A 138 -0.38 -10.59 -5.07
N LEU A 139 -1.14 -9.54 -4.71
CA LEU A 139 -1.04 -8.19 -5.28
C LEU A 139 -0.96 -7.16 -4.15
N GLN A 140 0.25 -6.75 -3.78
CA GLN A 140 0.42 -5.65 -2.84
C GLN A 140 0.15 -4.32 -3.55
N PHE A 141 -1.10 -3.86 -3.49
CA PHE A 141 -1.42 -2.49 -3.88
C PHE A 141 -1.03 -1.53 -2.77
N GLY A 142 0.20 -1.01 -2.80
CA GLY A 142 0.58 0.22 -2.10
C GLY A 142 0.60 0.18 -0.55
N SER A 143 0.27 -0.94 0.10
CA SER A 143 0.44 -1.09 1.55
C SER A 143 1.92 -1.22 1.89
N LYS A 144 2.54 -0.08 2.22
CA LYS A 144 3.93 0.04 2.70
C LYS A 144 4.09 -0.49 4.14
N ILE A 145 3.57 -1.67 4.47
CA ILE A 145 3.77 -2.26 5.81
C ILE A 145 5.18 -2.88 5.93
N GLY A 146 5.93 -2.99 4.82
CA GLY A 146 7.36 -3.22 4.84
C GLY A 146 8.12 -1.95 4.44
N PHE A 147 8.95 -1.41 5.32
CA PHE A 147 9.92 -0.33 5.00
C PHE A 147 11.06 -0.79 4.07
N SER A 148 10.85 -1.79 3.20
CA SER A 148 11.82 -2.24 2.22
C SER A 148 11.60 -1.58 0.86
N LYS A 149 12.22 -0.40 0.73
CA LYS A 149 12.64 0.28 -0.52
C LYS A 149 11.56 0.89 -1.43
N SER A 150 11.87 2.13 -1.83
CA SER A 150 11.51 2.83 -3.09
C SER A 150 10.84 1.95 -4.12
N ARG A 151 9.68 2.39 -4.68
CA ARG A 151 8.93 1.85 -5.85
C ARG A 151 9.76 0.80 -6.61
N ARG A 152 9.91 -0.41 -6.07
CA ARG A 152 10.61 -1.45 -6.79
C ARG A 152 9.52 -1.95 -7.71
N GLN A 153 9.62 -1.58 -8.98
CA GLN A 153 8.79 -2.19 -10.01
C GLN A 153 8.89 -3.70 -9.77
N GLU A 154 7.79 -4.30 -9.32
CA GLU A 154 7.75 -5.73 -9.09
C GLU A 154 7.93 -6.38 -10.45
N TYR A 155 9.05 -7.09 -10.59
CA TYR A 155 9.38 -7.79 -11.81
C TYR A 155 8.86 -9.21 -11.72
N PHE A 156 8.04 -9.58 -12.69
CA PHE A 156 7.50 -10.92 -12.86
C PHE A 156 8.23 -11.64 -13.98
N SER A 157 8.15 -12.96 -13.99
CA SER A 157 8.45 -13.77 -15.17
C SER A 157 7.13 -14.33 -15.71
N ILE A 158 7.07 -14.64 -17.00
CA ILE A 158 5.90 -15.28 -17.59
C ILE A 158 5.98 -16.78 -17.31
N LYS A 159 4.94 -17.32 -16.66
CA LYS A 159 4.78 -18.75 -16.43
C LYS A 159 4.20 -19.42 -17.67
N GLU A 160 3.15 -18.83 -18.22
CA GLU A 160 2.39 -19.40 -19.34
C GLU A 160 1.76 -18.30 -20.19
N ILE A 161 1.64 -18.55 -21.49
CA ILE A 161 0.94 -17.70 -22.46
C ILE A 161 -0.30 -18.48 -22.90
N ILE A 162 -1.49 -18.04 -22.47
CA ILE A 162 -2.76 -18.70 -22.79
C ILE A 162 -3.22 -18.27 -24.19
N SER A 163 -3.13 -16.97 -24.47
CA SER A 163 -3.49 -16.38 -25.76
C SER A 163 -2.66 -15.11 -26.03
N PRO A 164 -2.74 -14.50 -27.22
CA PRO A 164 -2.10 -13.21 -27.48
C PRO A 164 -2.51 -12.10 -26.51
N GLU A 165 -3.69 -12.22 -25.91
CA GLU A 165 -4.23 -11.26 -24.93
C GLU A 165 -4.01 -11.70 -23.49
N GLU A 166 -3.94 -13.00 -23.19
CA GLU A 166 -3.99 -13.53 -21.84
C GLU A 166 -2.71 -14.28 -21.44
N LEU A 167 -2.16 -13.92 -20.28
CA LEU A 167 -0.89 -14.41 -19.75
C LEU A 167 -1.03 -14.83 -18.29
N ILE A 168 -0.24 -15.82 -17.86
CA ILE A 168 -0.06 -16.18 -16.45
C ILE A 168 1.34 -15.79 -16.02
N LEU A 169 1.42 -15.02 -14.94
CA LEU A 169 2.68 -14.57 -14.34
C LEU A 169 3.23 -15.63 -13.36
N SER A 170 4.50 -15.47 -12.97
CA SER A 170 5.21 -16.37 -12.04
C SER A 170 4.54 -16.51 -10.66
N ASN A 171 3.71 -15.56 -10.26
CA ASN A 171 2.90 -15.62 -9.02
C ASN A 171 1.49 -16.22 -9.24
N ASN A 172 1.26 -16.89 -10.38
CA ASN A 172 -0.01 -17.49 -10.80
C ASN A 172 -1.16 -16.49 -10.99
N ILE A 173 -0.86 -15.21 -11.21
CA ILE A 173 -1.88 -14.23 -11.58
C ILE A 173 -2.12 -14.29 -13.08
N LYS A 174 -3.38 -14.47 -13.45
CA LYS A 174 -3.86 -14.31 -14.82
C LYS A 174 -4.05 -12.82 -15.12
N VAL A 175 -3.44 -12.34 -16.19
CA VAL A 175 -3.54 -10.96 -16.66
C VAL A 175 -3.97 -10.92 -18.12
N ARG A 176 -4.68 -9.86 -18.50
CA ARG A 176 -5.09 -9.59 -19.88
C ARG A 176 -4.49 -8.27 -20.35
N LEU A 177 -3.87 -8.30 -21.53
CA LEU A 177 -3.25 -7.15 -22.15
C LEU A 177 -4.33 -6.20 -22.67
N ILE A 178 -4.36 -4.98 -22.14
CA ILE A 178 -5.35 -3.98 -22.54
C ILE A 178 -5.06 -3.40 -23.93
N GLY A 179 -6.13 -3.08 -24.67
CA GLY A 179 -6.09 -2.39 -25.95
C GLY A 179 -5.68 -3.24 -27.16
N ILE A 180 -5.54 -4.55 -26.99
CA ILE A 180 -5.25 -5.49 -28.07
C ILE A 180 -6.35 -6.54 -28.21
N LYS A 181 -6.58 -6.98 -29.44
CA LYS A 181 -7.52 -8.06 -29.78
C LYS A 181 -6.85 -9.08 -30.69
N ALA A 182 -6.95 -10.37 -30.35
CA ALA A 182 -6.34 -11.45 -31.11
C ALA A 182 -6.96 -11.57 -32.51
N LYS A 183 -6.11 -11.77 -33.53
CA LYS A 183 -6.52 -12.13 -34.89
C LYS A 183 -6.43 -13.64 -35.05
N GLU A 184 -7.46 -14.27 -35.60
CA GLU A 184 -7.44 -15.72 -35.84
C GLU A 184 -6.31 -16.14 -36.80
N LYS A 185 -6.11 -15.37 -37.88
CA LYS A 185 -5.07 -15.65 -38.88
C LYS A 185 -3.64 -15.63 -38.32
N ASP A 186 -3.37 -14.73 -37.36
CA ASP A 186 -2.04 -14.51 -36.80
C ASP A 186 -1.87 -15.05 -35.38
N PHE A 187 -2.83 -15.85 -34.90
CA PHE A 187 -2.87 -16.31 -33.50
C PHE A 187 -1.58 -17.03 -33.09
N ASN A 188 -1.14 -17.99 -33.90
CA ASN A 188 0.09 -18.75 -33.65
C ASN A 188 1.34 -17.89 -33.78
N ASN A 189 1.36 -16.95 -34.74
CA ASN A 189 2.46 -16.02 -34.94
C ASN A 189 2.62 -15.10 -33.73
N ALA A 190 1.50 -14.58 -33.19
CA ALA A 190 1.47 -13.75 -32.00
C ALA A 190 1.96 -14.50 -30.75
N ILE A 191 1.55 -15.76 -30.56
CA ILE A 191 2.02 -16.59 -29.46
C ILE A 191 3.54 -16.85 -29.59
N ASN A 192 4.02 -17.20 -30.78
CA ASN A 192 5.45 -17.44 -31.01
C ASN A 192 6.30 -16.17 -30.79
N PHE A 193 5.77 -15.02 -31.20
CA PHE A 193 6.37 -13.72 -30.92
C PHE A 193 6.46 -13.45 -29.41
N LEU A 194 5.38 -13.66 -28.66
CA LEU A 194 5.37 -13.51 -27.21
C LEU A 194 6.34 -14.48 -26.54
N LYS A 195 6.35 -15.76 -26.95
CA LYS A 195 7.30 -16.76 -26.46
C LYS A 195 8.74 -16.31 -26.68
N SER A 196 9.10 -15.87 -27.89
CA SER A 196 10.47 -15.43 -28.19
C SER A 196 10.87 -14.18 -27.43
N LYS A 197 9.98 -13.18 -27.31
CA LYS A 197 10.27 -11.92 -26.61
C LYS A 197 10.25 -12.03 -25.10
N LEU A 198 9.42 -12.91 -24.52
CA LEU A 198 9.22 -13.01 -23.06
C LEU A 198 10.07 -14.12 -22.43
N LYS A 199 10.64 -15.04 -23.21
CA LYS A 199 11.52 -16.10 -22.71
C LYS A 199 12.70 -15.50 -21.94
N ASN A 200 12.88 -15.96 -20.70
CA ASN A 200 13.92 -15.52 -19.77
C ASN A 200 13.93 -14.01 -19.47
N GLN A 201 12.87 -13.27 -19.82
CA GLN A 201 12.77 -11.86 -19.52
C GLN A 201 12.03 -11.62 -18.20
N LYS A 202 12.36 -10.47 -17.61
CA LYS A 202 11.61 -9.89 -16.50
C LYS A 202 10.68 -8.82 -17.04
N VAL A 203 9.43 -8.86 -16.58
CA VAL A 203 8.36 -7.93 -16.99
C VAL A 203 7.83 -7.16 -15.79
N PHE A 204 7.34 -5.95 -16.01
CA PHE A 204 6.60 -5.20 -15.02
C PHE A 204 5.27 -4.73 -15.63
N LEU A 205 4.29 -4.52 -14.75
CA LEU A 205 2.92 -4.17 -15.13
C LEU A 205 2.69 -2.68 -14.89
N LYS A 206 1.96 -2.03 -15.79
CA LYS A 206 1.28 -0.76 -15.51
C LYS A 206 -0.21 -0.95 -15.69
N PHE A 207 -0.98 -0.13 -15.00
CA PHE A 207 -2.44 -0.18 -15.01
C PHE A 207 -2.99 1.08 -15.67
N ASP A 208 -4.16 0.91 -16.29
CA ASP A 208 -5.02 2.03 -16.67
C ASP A 208 -5.93 2.42 -15.48
N ASN A 209 -6.84 3.36 -15.70
CA ASN A 209 -7.92 3.70 -14.79
C ASN A 209 -8.86 2.49 -14.56
N ILE A 210 -9.12 1.71 -15.61
CA ILE A 210 -9.89 0.47 -15.54
C ILE A 210 -8.94 -0.70 -15.27
N LYS A 211 -9.09 -1.33 -14.10
CA LYS A 211 -8.20 -2.43 -13.65
C LYS A 211 -8.73 -3.82 -13.99
N TYR A 212 -10.03 -3.99 -14.13
CA TYR A 212 -10.65 -5.30 -14.34
C TYR A 212 -11.67 -5.23 -15.47
N ASP A 213 -11.78 -6.30 -16.26
CA ASP A 213 -12.88 -6.45 -17.22
C ASP A 213 -14.14 -7.05 -16.56
N SER A 214 -15.25 -7.12 -17.30
CA SER A 214 -16.50 -7.71 -16.84
C SER A 214 -16.41 -9.20 -16.49
N LYS A 215 -15.35 -9.89 -16.93
CA LYS A 215 -15.05 -11.29 -16.63
C LYS A 215 -14.12 -11.44 -15.42
N GLY A 216 -13.67 -10.33 -14.81
CA GLY A 216 -12.78 -10.31 -13.65
C GLY A 216 -11.30 -10.50 -13.98
N ASN A 217 -10.90 -10.41 -15.24
CA ASN A 217 -9.48 -10.46 -15.62
C ASN A 217 -8.79 -9.12 -15.29
N LEU A 218 -7.57 -9.19 -14.77
CA LEU A 218 -6.76 -8.01 -14.48
C LEU A 218 -6.20 -7.41 -15.78
N LEU A 219 -6.61 -6.19 -16.11
CA LEU A 219 -6.19 -5.46 -17.30
C LEU A 219 -4.85 -4.76 -17.07
N VAL A 220 -3.88 -5.01 -17.95
CA VAL A 220 -2.50 -4.51 -17.78
C VAL A 220 -1.86 -4.06 -19.09
N TYR A 221 -0.99 -3.07 -18.95
CA TYR A 221 0.07 -2.76 -19.91
C TYR A 221 1.33 -3.50 -19.52
N LEU A 222 1.85 -4.33 -20.42
CA LEU A 222 3.02 -5.17 -20.15
C LEU A 222 4.29 -4.53 -20.70
N TYR A 223 5.29 -4.39 -19.83
CA TYR A 223 6.60 -3.87 -20.20
C TYR A 223 7.69 -4.87 -19.83
N LEU A 224 8.69 -5.00 -20.70
CA LEU A 224 9.95 -5.67 -20.35
C LEU A 224 10.79 -4.77 -19.41
N ARG A 225 11.76 -5.35 -18.70
CA ARG A 225 12.70 -4.61 -17.84
C ARG A 225 13.45 -3.48 -18.55
N ASN A 226 13.74 -3.64 -19.83
CA ASN A 226 14.33 -2.60 -20.68
C ASN A 226 13.31 -1.54 -21.16
N LYS A 227 12.10 -1.51 -20.59
CA LYS A 227 10.98 -0.62 -20.93
C LYS A 227 10.36 -0.84 -22.32
N THR A 228 10.66 -1.94 -23.02
CA THR A 228 9.94 -2.29 -24.25
C THR A 228 8.46 -2.54 -23.94
N PHE A 229 7.58 -1.84 -24.64
CA PHE A 229 6.13 -1.93 -24.44
C PHE A 229 5.53 -3.04 -25.31
N ILE A 230 5.16 -4.16 -24.70
CA ILE A 230 4.76 -5.37 -25.43
C ILE A 230 3.44 -5.18 -26.19
N ASN A 231 2.43 -4.55 -25.59
CA ASN A 231 1.14 -4.31 -26.25
C ASN A 231 1.32 -3.55 -27.57
N ALA A 232 2.10 -2.45 -27.55
CA ALA A 232 2.41 -1.67 -28.74
C ALA A 232 3.23 -2.46 -29.76
N HIS A 233 4.13 -3.34 -29.31
CA HIS A 233 4.96 -4.13 -30.21
C HIS A 233 4.14 -5.19 -30.96
N LEU A 234 3.14 -5.79 -30.31
CA LEU A 234 2.19 -6.69 -30.99
C LEU A 234 1.43 -5.97 -32.11
N ILE A 235 0.94 -4.75 -31.84
CA ILE A 235 0.21 -3.94 -32.81
C ILE A 235 1.13 -3.54 -33.97
N LYS A 236 2.33 -3.05 -33.67
CA LYS A 236 3.32 -2.62 -34.67
C LYS A 236 3.79 -3.74 -35.58
N ASN A 237 3.79 -5.01 -35.13
CA ASN A 237 4.13 -6.15 -35.98
C ASN A 237 2.89 -6.72 -36.71
N GLY A 238 1.72 -6.09 -36.60
CA GLY A 238 0.48 -6.52 -37.25
C GLY A 238 -0.16 -7.80 -36.68
N LEU A 239 0.40 -8.34 -35.59
CA LEU A 239 0.04 -9.63 -35.00
C LEU A 239 -1.33 -9.62 -34.28
N VAL A 240 -1.81 -8.43 -33.91
CA VAL A 240 -3.07 -8.21 -33.19
C VAL A 240 -3.80 -6.99 -33.76
N GLU A 241 -5.10 -6.88 -33.49
CA GLU A 241 -5.88 -5.67 -33.72
C GLU A 241 -5.89 -4.77 -32.49
N VAL A 242 -6.24 -3.50 -32.71
CA VAL A 242 -6.49 -2.55 -31.63
C VAL A 242 -7.92 -2.75 -31.15
N ASP A 243 -8.10 -2.99 -29.85
CA ASP A 243 -9.44 -3.07 -29.28
C ASP A 243 -10.05 -1.66 -29.19
N SER A 244 -11.20 -1.46 -29.84
CA SER A 244 -11.95 -0.21 -29.85
C SER A 244 -13.08 -0.15 -28.81
N ASN A 245 -13.39 -1.28 -28.16
CA ASN A 245 -14.56 -1.39 -27.26
C ASN A 245 -14.34 -0.74 -25.90
N LEU A 246 -13.08 -0.57 -25.49
CA LEU A 246 -12.71 0.04 -24.22
C LEU A 246 -12.11 1.42 -24.44
N GLU A 247 -12.31 2.30 -23.46
CA GLU A 247 -11.64 3.60 -23.37
C GLU A 247 -10.41 3.44 -22.46
N TYR A 248 -9.22 3.74 -22.99
CA TYR A 248 -7.95 3.55 -22.27
C TYR A 248 -6.91 4.58 -22.74
N ILE A 249 -5.95 4.90 -21.87
CA ILE A 249 -5.04 6.05 -22.02
C ILE A 249 -4.23 6.01 -23.32
N TYR A 250 -3.85 4.81 -23.81
CA TYR A 250 -3.04 4.67 -25.01
C TYR A 250 -3.84 4.38 -26.30
N LYS A 251 -5.16 4.60 -26.31
CA LYS A 251 -6.02 4.30 -27.47
C LYS A 251 -5.59 5.01 -28.75
N ASP A 252 -5.40 6.33 -28.71
CA ASP A 252 -4.95 7.11 -29.88
C ASP A 252 -3.58 6.66 -30.37
N LYS A 253 -2.67 6.33 -29.44
CA LYS A 253 -1.34 5.81 -29.77
C LYS A 253 -1.42 4.46 -30.49
N PHE A 254 -2.31 3.57 -30.04
CA PHE A 254 -2.49 2.25 -30.65
C PHE A 254 -3.11 2.35 -32.04
N ILE A 255 -4.09 3.24 -32.22
CA ILE A 255 -4.69 3.53 -33.53
C ILE A 255 -3.63 4.06 -34.51
N LYS A 256 -2.81 5.03 -34.08
CA LYS A 256 -1.73 5.57 -34.91
C LYS A 256 -0.69 4.50 -35.29
N LEU A 257 -0.28 3.66 -34.35
CA LEU A 257 0.65 2.55 -34.61
C LEU A 257 0.08 1.52 -35.59
N LYS A 258 -1.24 1.33 -35.62
CA LYS A 258 -1.90 0.48 -36.61
C LYS A 258 -1.80 1.11 -38.00
N GLN A 259 -2.04 2.42 -38.13
CA GLN A 259 -2.00 3.14 -39.42
C GLN A 259 -0.60 3.17 -40.04
N GLU A 260 0.45 3.39 -39.23
CA GLU A 260 1.86 3.37 -39.67
C GLU A 260 2.33 2.00 -40.21
N ASN A 261 1.54 0.94 -40.01
CA ASN A 261 1.87 -0.41 -40.46
C ASN A 261 1.18 -0.78 -41.80
N TYR A 262 0.22 0.03 -42.24
CA TYR A 262 -0.52 -0.14 -43.51
C TYR A 262 -0.19 0.96 -44.54
N GLY A 263 0.72 1.88 -44.22
CA GLY A 263 1.31 2.85 -45.14
C GLY A 263 2.76 2.54 -45.40
#